data_AF-A0A8T4DV17-F1
#
_entry.id   AF-A0A8T4DV17-F1
#
_cell.length_a   1.000
_cell.length_b   1.000
_cell.length_c   1.000
_cell.angle_alpha   90.00
_cell.angle_beta   90.00
_cell.angle_gamma   90.00
#
_symmetry.space_group_name_H-M   'P 1'
#
loop_
_entity.id
_entity.type
_entity.pdbx_description
1 polymer ?
#
loop_
_entity_poly.entity_id
_entity_poly.type
_entity_poly.pdbx_seq_one_letter_code
_entity_poly.pdbx_strand_id
1 'polypeptide(L)'
;TAEEAFAIITENETFGYNFIVCDGKKSEGYAVESTVNHTYIGTWDNPCESNKPFWKIDSVVRRTNCFLNRTLASLQREIYSPRDFRYVFNLIPNYGWFPIWSRFKAVSIGIEKSWGTLDLENSLQILRKVYRGGYTFFWSLICKKQGDIETWWQWSISPRTGDMLISFATSATYAFRNPYVHFNLHELLDSQPK
;
A
#
# COMPACT_ATOMS: atom_id res chain seq x y z
N THR A 1 -1.70 -13.56 -16.56
CA THR A 1 -1.55 -14.17 -15.21
C THR A 1 -0.62 -13.29 -14.38
N ALA A 2 -0.38 -13.61 -13.11
CA ALA A 2 0.65 -12.90 -12.33
C ALA A 2 2.01 -12.89 -13.03
N GLU A 3 2.43 -14.03 -13.59
CA GLU A 3 3.74 -14.22 -14.22
C GLU A 3 3.92 -13.36 -15.47
N GLU A 4 2.89 -13.28 -16.31
CA GLU A 4 2.86 -12.38 -17.47
C GLU A 4 2.94 -10.90 -17.02
N ALA A 5 2.21 -10.53 -15.97
CA ALA A 5 2.26 -9.17 -15.43
C ALA A 5 3.65 -8.84 -14.88
N PHE A 6 4.32 -9.78 -14.21
CA PHE A 6 5.70 -9.60 -13.77
C PHE A 6 6.63 -9.40 -14.95
N ALA A 7 6.57 -10.27 -15.95
CA ALA A 7 7.41 -10.16 -17.14
C ALA A 7 7.28 -8.79 -17.79
N ILE A 8 6.05 -8.29 -17.99
CA ILE A 8 5.78 -6.96 -18.57
C ILE A 8 6.30 -5.85 -17.68
N ILE A 9 5.97 -5.89 -16.39
CA ILE A 9 6.36 -4.83 -15.46
C ILE A 9 7.88 -4.76 -15.40
N THR A 10 8.57 -5.91 -15.26
CA THR A 10 10.02 -6.00 -15.08
C THR A 10 10.84 -5.92 -16.37
N GLU A 11 10.23 -6.01 -17.55
CA GLU A 11 10.91 -6.20 -18.86
C GLU A 11 12.05 -5.22 -19.11
N ASN A 12 11.85 -3.95 -18.77
CA ASN A 12 12.80 -2.89 -19.05
C ASN A 12 13.53 -2.38 -17.79
N GLU A 13 13.20 -2.92 -16.61
CA GLU A 13 13.76 -2.51 -15.31
C GLU A 13 13.70 -0.97 -15.05
N THR A 14 12.84 -0.25 -15.78
CA THR A 14 12.81 1.23 -15.79
C THR A 14 12.03 1.84 -14.63
N PHE A 15 11.34 1.05 -13.81
CA PHE A 15 10.53 1.54 -12.71
C PHE A 15 11.28 1.39 -11.38
N GLY A 16 11.66 2.52 -10.78
CA GLY A 16 12.29 2.60 -9.46
C GLY A 16 11.28 2.62 -8.32
N TYR A 17 10.34 1.66 -8.26
CA TYR A 17 9.26 1.69 -7.27
C TYR A 17 8.74 0.30 -6.88
N ASN A 18 7.72 0.27 -6.00
CA ASN A 18 7.03 -0.94 -5.59
C ASN A 18 5.58 -0.98 -6.07
N PHE A 19 5.09 -2.18 -6.33
CA PHE A 19 3.74 -2.48 -6.77
C PHE A 19 3.16 -3.64 -5.97
N ILE A 20 1.83 -3.70 -5.97
CA ILE A 20 1.10 -4.91 -5.59
C ILE A 20 0.41 -5.41 -6.85
N VAL A 21 0.65 -6.67 -7.19
CA VAL A 21 -0.02 -7.37 -8.29
C VAL A 21 -0.92 -8.41 -7.67
N CYS A 22 -2.19 -8.43 -8.05
CA CYS A 22 -3.15 -9.42 -7.57
C CYS A 22 -3.56 -10.33 -8.73
N ASP A 23 -3.43 -11.64 -8.55
CA ASP A 23 -3.98 -12.64 -9.45
C ASP A 23 -5.38 -13.03 -8.98
N GLY A 24 -6.39 -12.45 -9.63
CA GLY A 24 -7.79 -12.74 -9.33
C GLY A 24 -8.19 -14.20 -9.57
N LYS A 25 -7.48 -14.94 -10.45
CA LYS A 25 -7.76 -16.36 -10.72
C LYS A 25 -7.23 -17.25 -9.61
N LYS A 26 -6.02 -16.96 -9.12
CA LYS A 26 -5.38 -17.70 -8.01
C LYS A 26 -5.82 -17.20 -6.62
N SER A 27 -6.49 -16.04 -6.55
CA SER A 27 -6.78 -15.34 -5.29
C SER A 27 -5.50 -15.07 -4.47
N GLU A 28 -4.42 -14.66 -5.14
CA GLU A 28 -3.11 -14.41 -4.53
C GLU A 28 -2.61 -13.00 -4.86
N GLY A 29 -1.94 -12.37 -3.90
CA GLY A 29 -1.30 -11.06 -4.06
C GLY A 29 0.21 -11.17 -3.98
N TYR A 30 0.92 -10.35 -4.74
CA TYR A 30 2.37 -10.33 -4.84
C TYR A 30 2.88 -8.92 -4.67
N ALA A 31 3.93 -8.77 -3.86
CA ALA A 31 4.70 -7.55 -3.81
C ALA A 31 5.79 -7.62 -4.86
N VAL A 32 5.88 -6.58 -5.68
CA VAL A 32 6.95 -6.39 -6.64
C VAL A 32 7.72 -5.15 -6.20
N GLU A 33 9.01 -5.29 -5.92
CA GLU A 33 9.91 -4.18 -5.64
C GLU A 33 11.01 -4.20 -6.67
N SER A 34 11.26 -3.08 -7.36
CA SER A 34 12.30 -3.05 -8.38
C SER A 34 13.09 -1.75 -8.39
N THR A 35 14.32 -1.89 -8.86
CA THR A 35 15.19 -0.83 -9.35
C THR A 35 15.75 -1.27 -10.70
N VAL A 36 16.60 -0.45 -11.30
CA VAL A 36 17.27 -0.76 -12.57
C VAL A 36 18.11 -2.04 -12.54
N ASN A 37 18.61 -2.49 -11.38
CA ASN A 37 19.53 -3.64 -11.30
C ASN A 37 19.02 -4.79 -10.42
N HIS A 38 17.86 -4.62 -9.79
CA HIS A 38 17.38 -5.56 -8.77
C HIS A 38 15.86 -5.60 -8.78
N THR A 39 15.32 -6.81 -8.74
CA THR A 39 13.89 -7.07 -8.60
C THR A 39 13.65 -8.08 -7.49
N TYR A 40 12.61 -7.83 -6.69
CA TYR A 40 12.06 -8.77 -5.73
C TYR A 40 10.58 -8.98 -6.04
N ILE A 41 10.17 -10.25 -6.06
CA ILE A 41 8.78 -10.66 -6.16
C ILE A 41 8.52 -11.65 -5.03
N GLY A 42 7.46 -11.43 -4.25
CA GLY A 42 7.09 -12.36 -3.19
C GLY A 42 5.65 -12.19 -2.71
N THR A 43 5.09 -13.28 -2.19
CA THR A 43 3.76 -13.34 -1.57
C THR A 43 3.87 -13.09 -0.06
N TRP A 44 2.73 -13.16 0.64
CA TRP A 44 2.60 -12.82 2.06
C TRP A 44 3.44 -13.69 3.01
N ASP A 45 3.75 -14.93 2.62
CA ASP A 45 4.50 -15.90 3.42
C ASP A 45 6.02 -15.78 3.27
N ASN A 46 6.47 -14.91 2.36
CA ASN A 46 7.89 -14.72 2.09
C ASN A 46 8.60 -14.19 3.34
N PRO A 47 9.81 -14.68 3.67
CA PRO A 47 10.59 -14.19 4.82
C PRO A 47 10.79 -12.67 4.84
N CYS A 48 10.78 -12.02 3.66
CA CYS A 48 10.82 -10.58 3.51
C CYS A 48 9.73 -9.86 4.33
N GLU A 49 8.50 -10.37 4.35
CA GLU A 49 7.36 -9.76 5.05
C GLU A 49 7.51 -9.84 6.58
N SER A 50 8.35 -10.75 7.08
CA SER A 50 8.54 -11.00 8.53
C SER A 50 9.80 -10.36 9.10
N ASN A 51 10.56 -9.60 8.30
CA ASN A 51 11.77 -8.93 8.77
C ASN A 51 11.44 -7.75 9.68
N LYS A 52 11.89 -7.78 10.93
CA LYS A 52 11.74 -6.64 11.86
C LYS A 52 12.27 -5.33 11.21
N PRO A 53 11.49 -4.23 11.22
CA PRO A 53 10.31 -3.99 12.03
C PRO A 53 8.96 -4.40 11.42
N PHE A 54 8.96 -4.95 10.21
CA PHE A 54 7.79 -5.48 9.53
C PHE A 54 7.38 -6.85 10.10
N TRP A 55 6.17 -7.30 9.75
CA TRP A 55 5.63 -8.58 10.18
C TRP A 55 4.63 -9.10 9.13
N LYS A 56 4.53 -10.42 8.98
CA LYS A 56 3.53 -11.01 8.09
C LYS A 56 2.12 -10.90 8.68
N ILE A 57 1.15 -10.73 7.79
CA ILE A 57 -0.28 -10.92 8.07
C ILE A 57 -0.73 -12.00 7.09
N ASP A 58 -1.43 -13.01 7.59
CA ASP A 58 -1.81 -14.16 6.76
C ASP A 58 -2.62 -13.71 5.54
N SER A 59 -2.25 -14.24 4.37
CA SER A 59 -2.91 -13.95 3.08
C SER A 59 -2.94 -12.46 2.68
N VAL A 60 -2.06 -11.61 3.25
CA VAL A 60 -2.03 -10.16 2.97
C VAL A 60 -0.64 -9.70 2.55
N VAL A 61 -0.58 -9.08 1.37
CA VAL A 61 0.56 -8.29 0.92
C VAL A 61 0.23 -6.80 1.00
N ARG A 62 1.20 -5.99 1.42
CA ARG A 62 1.02 -4.54 1.53
C ARG A 62 2.31 -3.78 1.30
N ARG A 63 2.20 -2.62 0.66
CA ARG A 63 3.30 -1.70 0.41
C ARG A 63 2.87 -0.26 0.67
N THR A 64 3.83 0.53 1.14
CA THR A 64 3.79 1.98 1.09
C THR A 64 5.00 2.43 0.29
N ASN A 65 5.38 3.70 0.35
CA ASN A 65 6.51 4.28 -0.37
C ASN A 65 7.89 3.82 0.19
N CYS A 66 8.08 2.54 0.52
CA CYS A 66 9.35 1.97 0.94
C CYS A 66 9.50 0.50 0.53
N PHE A 67 10.74 0.09 0.26
CA PHE A 67 11.10 -1.31 0.05
C PHE A 67 11.19 -2.07 1.39
N LEU A 68 10.66 -3.29 1.41
CA LEU A 68 10.78 -4.23 2.53
C LEU A 68 11.93 -5.22 2.31
N ASN A 69 12.26 -5.56 1.07
CA ASN A 69 13.39 -6.43 0.76
C ASN A 69 14.69 -5.75 1.20
N ARG A 70 15.56 -6.47 1.94
CA ARG A 70 16.77 -5.89 2.55
C ARG A 70 17.74 -5.33 1.50
N THR A 71 17.94 -6.06 0.40
CA THR A 71 18.85 -5.64 -0.67
C THR A 71 18.33 -4.37 -1.31
N LEU A 72 17.07 -4.35 -1.71
CA LEU A 72 16.46 -3.17 -2.32
C LEU A 72 16.36 -2.00 -1.35
N ALA A 73 15.95 -2.24 -0.11
CA ALA A 73 15.90 -1.24 0.94
C ALA A 73 17.24 -0.52 1.14
N SER A 74 18.36 -1.23 1.04
CA SER A 74 19.70 -0.63 1.18
C SER A 74 20.02 0.41 0.09
N LEU A 75 19.33 0.35 -1.05
CA LEU A 75 19.45 1.32 -2.14
C LEU A 75 18.64 2.59 -1.88
N GLN A 76 17.62 2.53 -1.04
CA GLN A 76 16.78 3.68 -0.67
C GLN A 76 17.25 4.36 0.63
N ARG A 77 17.79 3.58 1.56
CA ARG A 77 18.06 4.04 2.92
C ARG A 77 19.26 3.33 3.53
N GLU A 78 20.07 4.08 4.28
CA GLU A 78 21.29 3.59 4.91
C GLU A 78 21.00 2.55 6.00
N ILE A 79 19.98 2.80 6.81
CA ILE A 79 19.53 1.87 7.85
C ILE A 79 18.27 1.16 7.40
N TYR A 80 18.31 -0.16 7.45
CA TYR A 80 17.18 -1.01 7.07
C TYR A 80 15.90 -0.72 7.85
N SER A 81 16.00 -0.55 9.18
CA SER A 81 14.85 -0.30 10.05
C SER A 81 14.42 1.17 9.99
N PRO A 82 13.25 1.50 9.43
CA PRO A 82 12.76 2.88 9.42
C PRO A 82 12.25 3.37 10.79
N ARG A 83 12.35 2.53 11.83
CA ARG A 83 12.12 2.89 13.25
C ARG A 83 13.37 3.42 13.94
N ASP A 84 14.53 3.37 13.29
CA ASP A 84 15.78 3.77 13.94
C ASP A 84 15.69 5.22 14.44
N PHE A 85 16.11 5.44 15.69
CA PHE A 85 16.00 6.73 16.35
C PHE A 85 16.75 7.83 15.57
N ARG A 86 17.77 7.46 14.79
CA ARG A 86 18.50 8.40 13.94
C ARG A 86 17.63 9.01 12.84
N TYR A 87 16.59 8.31 12.36
CA TYR A 87 15.58 8.89 11.47
C TYR A 87 14.53 9.72 12.20
N VAL A 88 14.35 9.54 13.51
CA VAL A 88 13.40 10.33 14.32
C VAL A 88 14.00 11.68 14.68
N PHE A 89 15.28 11.67 15.09
CA PHE A 89 16.04 12.86 15.48
C PHE A 89 16.88 13.46 14.35
N ASN A 90 16.84 12.81 13.20
CA ASN A 90 17.35 13.34 11.94
C ASN A 90 18.85 13.57 11.92
N LEU A 91 19.49 12.56 12.46
CA LEU A 91 20.93 12.45 12.57
C LEU A 91 21.53 11.86 11.28
N ILE A 92 20.71 11.64 10.23
CA ILE A 92 21.10 11.03 8.95
C ILE A 92 20.38 11.76 7.80
N PRO A 93 21.05 11.95 6.64
CA PRO A 93 20.40 12.39 5.41
C PRO A 93 19.16 11.52 5.06
N ASN A 94 18.18 12.07 4.34
CA ASN A 94 16.90 11.40 4.01
C ASN A 94 15.90 11.23 5.17
N TYR A 95 15.58 12.36 5.82
CA TYR A 95 14.59 12.65 6.87
C TYR A 95 13.16 12.03 6.71
N GLY A 96 12.85 11.36 5.59
CA GLY A 96 11.47 10.98 5.22
C GLY A 96 10.97 9.62 5.71
N TRP A 97 11.83 8.78 6.28
CA TRP A 97 11.49 7.37 6.54
C TRP A 97 10.56 7.14 7.73
N PHE A 98 10.64 7.96 8.77
CA PHE A 98 9.81 7.77 9.96
C PHE A 98 8.31 8.02 9.69
N PRO A 99 7.90 9.06 8.92
CA PRO A 99 6.51 9.20 8.47
C PRO A 99 6.04 8.04 7.58
N ILE A 100 6.86 7.60 6.62
CA ILE A 100 6.52 6.46 5.74
C ILE A 100 6.30 5.18 6.56
N TRP A 101 7.16 4.93 7.55
CA TRP A 101 7.02 3.82 8.47
C TRP A 101 5.78 3.93 9.34
N SER A 102 5.54 5.10 9.93
CA SER A 102 4.37 5.36 10.77
C SER A 102 3.06 5.08 10.01
N ARG A 103 3.01 5.49 8.73
CA ARG A 103 1.90 5.17 7.82
C ARG A 103 1.79 3.68 7.56
N PHE A 104 2.88 3.01 7.17
CA PHE A 104 2.90 1.56 6.93
C PHE A 104 2.36 0.80 8.16
N LYS A 105 2.85 1.17 9.34
CA LYS A 105 2.44 0.57 10.60
C LYS A 105 0.95 0.79 10.88
N ALA A 106 0.44 1.99 10.65
CA ALA A 106 -0.98 2.31 10.84
C ALA A 106 -1.89 1.51 9.90
N VAL A 107 -1.54 1.40 8.62
CA VAL A 107 -2.26 0.55 7.64
C VAL A 107 -2.22 -0.91 8.09
N SER A 108 -1.05 -1.41 8.45
CA SER A 108 -0.86 -2.81 8.86
C SER A 108 -1.71 -3.18 10.07
N ILE A 109 -1.72 -2.33 11.11
CA ILE A 109 -2.55 -2.52 12.31
C ILE A 109 -4.04 -2.43 11.96
N GLY A 110 -4.41 -1.55 11.04
CA GLY A 110 -5.79 -1.45 10.58
C GLY A 110 -6.28 -2.72 9.90
N ILE A 111 -5.46 -3.27 9.01
CA ILE A 111 -5.75 -4.55 8.35
C ILE A 111 -5.81 -5.69 9.36
N GLU A 112 -4.81 -5.83 10.22
CA GLU A 112 -4.71 -6.92 11.20
C GLU A 112 -5.89 -6.93 12.19
N LYS A 113 -6.36 -5.75 12.63
CA LYS A 113 -7.53 -5.62 13.52
C LYS A 113 -8.85 -6.01 12.86
N SER A 114 -8.92 -5.97 11.53
CA SER A 114 -10.09 -6.31 10.73
C SER A 114 -9.87 -7.58 9.91
N TRP A 115 -8.82 -8.34 10.23
CA TRP A 115 -8.47 -9.55 9.51
C TRP A 115 -9.57 -10.60 9.69
N GLY A 116 -9.98 -11.23 8.59
CA GLY A 116 -11.16 -12.11 8.54
C GLY A 116 -12.49 -11.40 8.31
N THR A 117 -12.55 -10.06 8.40
CA THR A 117 -13.76 -9.25 8.09
C THR A 117 -13.50 -8.24 6.97
N LEU A 118 -12.47 -8.45 6.16
CA LEU A 118 -12.14 -7.56 5.05
C LEU A 118 -13.10 -7.82 3.89
N ASP A 119 -13.94 -6.84 3.63
CA ASP A 119 -14.74 -6.70 2.41
C ASP A 119 -14.40 -5.36 1.73
N LEU A 120 -15.12 -5.02 0.66
CA LEU A 120 -14.89 -3.80 -0.11
C LEU A 120 -14.98 -2.54 0.75
N GLU A 121 -16.06 -2.41 1.53
CA GLU A 121 -16.34 -1.22 2.32
C GLU A 121 -15.39 -1.13 3.51
N ASN A 122 -15.25 -2.21 4.28
CA ASN A 122 -14.36 -2.28 5.42
C ASN A 122 -12.92 -1.96 5.02
N SER A 123 -12.44 -2.47 3.87
CA SER A 123 -11.11 -2.15 3.35
C SER A 123 -10.95 -0.65 3.06
N LEU A 124 -11.94 -0.02 2.43
CA LEU A 124 -11.92 1.41 2.16
C LEU A 124 -11.99 2.25 3.46
N GLN A 125 -12.80 1.83 4.43
CA GLN A 125 -12.93 2.50 5.73
C GLN A 125 -11.64 2.44 6.55
N ILE A 126 -10.90 1.31 6.51
CA ILE A 126 -9.58 1.20 7.12
C ILE A 126 -8.64 2.27 6.54
N LEU A 127 -8.56 2.37 5.21
CA LEU A 127 -7.74 3.39 4.56
C LEU A 127 -8.19 4.80 4.96
N ARG A 128 -9.48 5.10 4.91
CA ARG A 128 -10.01 6.42 5.31
C ARG A 128 -9.63 6.78 6.74
N LYS A 129 -9.70 5.82 7.66
CA LYS A 129 -9.29 6.00 9.05
C LYS A 129 -7.78 6.22 9.19
N VAL A 130 -6.95 5.54 8.39
CA VAL A 130 -5.50 5.82 8.32
C VAL A 130 -5.28 7.26 7.87
N TYR A 131 -5.89 7.72 6.79
CA TYR A 131 -5.69 9.08 6.28
C TYR A 131 -6.15 10.19 7.26
N ARG A 132 -7.03 9.84 8.21
CA ARG A 132 -7.44 10.71 9.34
C ARG A 132 -6.54 10.58 10.58
N GLY A 133 -5.39 9.92 10.48
CA GLY A 133 -4.43 9.74 11.57
C GLY A 133 -4.77 8.60 12.55
N GLY A 134 -5.53 7.60 12.11
CA GLY A 134 -5.95 6.47 12.95
C GLY A 134 -4.87 5.41 13.23
N TYR A 135 -5.21 4.46 14.10
CA TYR A 135 -4.46 3.24 14.45
C TYR A 135 -3.17 3.37 15.26
N THR A 136 -2.41 4.46 15.15
CA THR A 136 -1.22 4.66 16.01
C THR A 136 -1.06 6.10 16.49
N PHE A 137 -0.51 6.26 17.69
CA PHE A 137 -0.24 7.57 18.29
C PHE A 137 0.69 8.43 17.43
N PHE A 138 1.85 7.89 17.01
CA PHE A 138 2.82 8.63 16.21
C PHE A 138 2.25 9.05 14.85
N TRP A 139 1.46 8.19 14.20
CA TRP A 139 0.79 8.55 12.96
C TRP A 139 -0.23 9.68 13.15
N SER A 140 -1.02 9.61 14.23
CA SER A 140 -1.95 10.69 14.59
C SER A 140 -1.23 12.03 14.78
N LEU A 141 -0.07 12.04 15.46
CA LEU A 141 0.74 13.25 15.61
C LEU A 141 1.25 13.79 14.28
N ILE A 142 1.71 12.91 13.37
CA ILE A 142 2.20 13.30 12.05
C ILE A 142 1.08 13.98 11.24
N CYS A 143 -0.10 13.35 11.14
CA CYS A 143 -1.24 13.93 10.42
C CYS A 143 -1.68 15.27 11.03
N LYS A 144 -1.67 15.41 12.37
CA LYS A 144 -2.01 16.68 13.02
C LYS A 144 -1.01 17.80 12.70
N LYS A 145 0.28 17.47 12.53
CA LYS A 145 1.33 18.45 12.26
C LYS A 145 1.44 18.80 10.76
N GLN A 146 1.29 17.82 9.88
CA GLN A 146 1.44 17.99 8.43
C GLN A 146 0.14 18.40 7.74
N GLY A 147 -1.00 18.25 8.40
CA GLY A 147 -2.31 18.40 7.80
C GLY A 147 -2.78 17.11 7.11
N ASP A 148 -3.92 17.22 6.42
CA ASP A 148 -4.48 16.12 5.65
C ASP A 148 -3.52 15.74 4.51
N ILE A 149 -3.19 14.45 4.39
CA ILE A 149 -2.35 13.93 3.31
C ILE A 149 -3.17 13.95 2.01
N GLU A 150 -2.59 14.55 0.97
CA GLU A 150 -3.20 14.61 -0.35
C GLU A 150 -3.62 13.21 -0.82
N THR A 151 -4.92 13.07 -1.05
CA THR A 151 -5.52 11.82 -1.50
C THR A 151 -6.51 12.15 -2.60
N TRP A 152 -6.02 12.13 -3.83
CA TRP A 152 -6.79 12.47 -5.02
C TRP A 152 -7.87 11.43 -5.34
N TRP A 153 -7.60 10.15 -5.06
CA TRP A 153 -8.57 9.08 -5.16
C TRP A 153 -8.26 7.95 -4.17
N GLN A 154 -9.27 7.15 -3.83
CA GLN A 154 -9.13 5.91 -3.06
C GLN A 154 -10.11 4.89 -3.59
N TRP A 155 -9.70 3.62 -3.62
CA TRP A 155 -10.56 2.56 -4.10
C TRP A 155 -10.32 1.25 -3.37
N SER A 156 -11.31 0.37 -3.51
CA SER A 156 -11.31 -1.01 -3.08
C SER A 156 -11.98 -1.83 -4.17
N ILE A 157 -11.41 -2.97 -4.55
CA ILE A 157 -11.93 -3.81 -5.64
C ILE A 157 -11.95 -5.28 -5.22
N SER A 158 -12.95 -6.00 -5.72
CA SER A 158 -13.07 -7.45 -5.65
C SER A 158 -12.91 -8.01 -7.06
N PRO A 159 -11.73 -8.53 -7.44
CA PRO A 159 -11.53 -9.11 -8.77
C PRO A 159 -12.48 -10.27 -9.07
N ARG A 160 -12.94 -10.99 -8.03
CA ARG A 160 -13.86 -12.12 -8.18
C ARG A 160 -15.24 -11.69 -8.65
N THR A 161 -15.77 -10.61 -8.08
CA THR A 161 -17.14 -10.15 -8.37
C THR A 161 -17.17 -9.03 -9.40
N GLY A 162 -16.05 -8.35 -9.62
CA GLY A 162 -15.94 -7.15 -10.45
C GLY A 162 -16.32 -5.87 -9.71
N ASP A 163 -16.82 -5.97 -8.47
CA ASP A 163 -17.25 -4.82 -7.70
C ASP A 163 -16.08 -3.92 -7.29
N MET A 164 -16.27 -2.62 -7.49
CA MET A 164 -15.31 -1.59 -7.12
C MET A 164 -16.01 -0.44 -6.40
N LEU A 165 -15.42 0.00 -5.30
CA LEU A 165 -15.74 1.27 -4.64
C LEU A 165 -14.62 2.25 -4.94
N ILE A 166 -14.95 3.45 -5.42
CA ILE A 166 -13.97 4.53 -5.63
C ILE A 166 -14.49 5.85 -5.08
N SER A 167 -13.63 6.63 -4.42
CA SER A 167 -13.91 8.04 -4.11
C SER A 167 -12.82 8.94 -4.70
N PHE A 168 -13.22 10.15 -5.07
CA PHE A 168 -12.35 11.17 -5.66
C PHE A 168 -12.30 12.40 -4.77
N ALA A 169 -11.19 13.14 -4.84
CA ALA A 169 -11.09 14.47 -4.27
C ALA A 169 -11.97 15.46 -5.05
N THR A 170 -12.34 16.54 -4.39
CA THR A 170 -12.98 17.71 -4.98
C THR A 170 -12.11 18.94 -4.72
N SER A 171 -12.54 20.11 -5.21
CA SER A 171 -11.90 21.38 -4.84
C SER A 171 -11.97 21.70 -3.35
N ALA A 172 -12.89 21.08 -2.60
CA ALA A 172 -13.10 21.34 -1.18
C ALA A 172 -12.45 20.31 -0.24
N THR A 173 -12.31 19.06 -0.69
CA THR A 173 -11.99 17.93 0.20
C THR A 173 -11.27 16.80 -0.54
N TYR A 174 -10.42 16.07 0.19
CA TYR A 174 -9.76 14.86 -0.32
C TYR A 174 -10.68 13.64 -0.36
N ALA A 175 -10.31 12.65 -1.19
CA ALA A 175 -11.11 11.45 -1.48
C ALA A 175 -11.54 10.67 -0.23
N PHE A 176 -10.74 10.66 0.84
CA PHE A 176 -11.06 9.93 2.07
C PHE A 176 -12.18 10.57 2.92
N ARG A 177 -12.61 11.78 2.56
CA ARG A 177 -13.75 12.48 3.19
C ARG A 177 -15.01 12.43 2.33
N ASN A 178 -14.89 12.06 1.06
CA ASN A 178 -15.99 12.10 0.11
C ASN A 178 -16.75 10.76 0.05
N PRO A 179 -18.02 10.76 -0.35
CA PRO A 179 -18.72 9.54 -0.71
C PRO A 179 -17.95 8.75 -1.77
N TYR A 180 -18.07 7.43 -1.74
CA TYR A 180 -17.61 6.59 -2.84
C TYR A 180 -18.76 6.29 -3.79
N VAL A 181 -18.40 6.02 -5.04
CA VAL A 181 -19.27 5.47 -6.07
C VAL A 181 -18.98 3.97 -6.17
N HIS A 182 -20.02 3.17 -6.35
CA HIS A 182 -19.93 1.76 -6.65
C HIS A 182 -20.14 1.55 -8.15
N PHE A 183 -19.35 0.66 -8.74
CA PHE A 183 -19.61 0.12 -10.08
C PHE A 183 -19.07 -1.31 -10.16
N ASN A 184 -19.54 -2.05 -11.16
CA ASN A 184 -19.06 -3.38 -11.46
C ASN A 184 -18.24 -3.36 -12.76
N LEU A 185 -16.97 -3.73 -12.68
CA LEU A 185 -16.05 -3.73 -13.82
C LEU A 185 -16.47 -4.72 -14.91
N HIS A 186 -17.02 -5.87 -14.55
CA HIS A 186 -17.47 -6.85 -15.55
C HIS A 186 -18.62 -6.28 -16.37
N GLU A 187 -19.60 -5.67 -15.71
CA GLU A 187 -20.72 -5.00 -16.39
C GLU A 187 -20.24 -3.85 -17.30
N LEU A 188 -19.23 -3.09 -16.87
CA LEU A 188 -18.67 -2.01 -17.69
C LEU A 188 -17.96 -2.53 -18.94
N LEU A 189 -17.21 -3.63 -18.83
CA LEU A 189 -16.50 -4.23 -19.97
C LEU A 189 -17.45 -4.85 -20.99
N ASP A 190 -18.59 -5.38 -20.53
CA ASP A 190 -19.63 -5.93 -21.40
C ASP A 190 -20.55 -4.85 -22.01
N SER A 191 -20.45 -3.61 -21.53
CA SER A 191 -21.24 -2.49 -22.03
C SER A 191 -20.66 -1.92 -23.34
N GLN A 192 -21.54 -1.59 -24.29
CA GLN A 192 -21.13 -0.80 -25.46
C GLN A 192 -20.79 0.64 -25.00
N PRO A 193 -19.68 1.24 -25.50
CA PRO A 193 -19.38 2.63 -25.21
C PRO A 193 -20.57 3.50 -25.65
N LYS A 194 -21.11 4.27 -24.69
CA LYS A 194 -22.20 5.21 -24.94
C LYS A 194 -21.69 6.51 -25.53
#